data_AF-A0A2S5QXW4-F1
#
_entry.id   AF-A0A2S5QXW4-F1
#
_cell.length_a   1.000
_cell.length_b   1.000
_cell.length_c   1.000
_cell.angle_alpha   90.00
_cell.angle_beta   90.00
_cell.angle_gamma   90.00
#
_symmetry.space_group_name_H-M   'P 1'
#
loop_
_entity.id
_entity.type
_entity.pdbx_description
1 polymer ?
#
loop_
_entity_poly.entity_id
_entity_poly.type
_entity_poly.pdbx_seq_one_letter_code
_entity_poly.pdbx_strand_id
1 'polypeptide(L)'
;MAIEIKRVFDDEKVRAGSPRIVKRLNEEGHSVSHHTAAKIMKVKSWRAKAARKYKATTNSNHALPVAPNLLAQNFEAVAPDQKWVPDITYIWIDEGWLYLAAVLDLYSRKVIGWAMSERMTAKLACDALSMPLWRRKLPKWVIVHSDRGSQYLFGGLSISVQTTPIDLQHEQERRLLR
;
A
#
# COMPACT_ATOMS: atom_id res chain seq x y z
N MET A 1 6.68 -39.04 -7.54
CA MET A 1 7.30 -37.74 -7.17
C MET A 1 6.47 -36.52 -7.60
N ALA A 2 6.09 -36.37 -8.88
CA ALA A 2 5.26 -35.23 -9.30
C ALA A 2 3.89 -35.16 -8.58
N ILE A 3 3.31 -36.31 -8.24
CA ILE A 3 2.07 -36.44 -7.46
C ILE A 3 2.26 -35.85 -6.05
N GLU A 4 3.32 -36.24 -5.33
CA GLU A 4 3.63 -35.71 -3.99
C GLU A 4 3.92 -34.21 -4.01
N ILE A 5 4.68 -33.73 -4.99
CA ILE A 5 4.92 -32.29 -5.19
C ILE A 5 3.58 -31.55 -5.40
N LYS A 6 2.65 -32.12 -6.17
CA LYS A 6 1.33 -31.52 -6.40
C LYS A 6 0.48 -31.49 -5.13
N ARG A 7 0.47 -32.59 -4.36
CA ARG A 7 -0.25 -32.68 -3.08
C ARG A 7 0.22 -31.60 -2.12
N VAL A 8 1.52 -31.51 -1.88
CA VAL A 8 2.09 -30.48 -0.99
C VAL A 8 1.86 -29.06 -1.53
N PHE A 9 1.94 -28.87 -2.84
CA PHE A 9 1.66 -27.57 -3.47
C PHE A 9 0.20 -27.12 -3.30
N ASP A 10 -0.76 -28.05 -3.40
CA ASP A 10 -2.18 -27.79 -3.18
C ASP A 10 -2.52 -27.58 -1.71
N ASP A 11 -1.95 -28.39 -0.81
CA ASP A 11 -2.08 -28.25 0.64
C ASP A 11 -1.60 -26.86 1.13
N GLU A 12 -0.51 -26.36 0.54
CA GLU A 12 0.02 -25.02 0.78
C GLU A 12 -0.78 -23.92 0.04
N LYS A 13 -1.96 -24.25 -0.48
CA LYS A 13 -2.88 -23.35 -1.20
C LYS A 13 -2.21 -22.64 -2.37
N VAL A 14 -1.30 -23.34 -3.07
CA VAL A 14 -0.56 -22.81 -4.23
C VAL A 14 0.41 -21.68 -3.84
N ARG A 15 0.74 -21.49 -2.54
CA ARG A 15 1.58 -20.37 -2.06
C ARG A 15 3.06 -20.74 -1.88
N ALA A 16 3.35 -22.02 -1.76
CA ALA A 16 4.71 -22.51 -1.54
C ALA A 16 5.46 -22.68 -2.87
N GLY A 17 6.69 -22.16 -2.92
CA GLY A 17 7.65 -22.48 -3.97
C GLY A 17 8.43 -23.76 -3.68
N SER A 18 9.30 -24.16 -4.62
CA SER A 18 10.11 -25.39 -4.52
C SER A 18 10.88 -25.56 -3.20
N PRO A 19 11.46 -24.52 -2.54
CA PRO A 19 12.17 -24.71 -1.28
C PRO A 19 11.27 -25.20 -0.14
N ARG A 20 10.07 -24.63 -0.03
CA ARG A 20 9.10 -25.00 1.03
C ARG A 20 8.49 -26.38 0.78
N ILE A 21 8.21 -26.70 -0.48
CA ILE A 21 7.69 -28.01 -0.88
C ILE A 21 8.72 -29.10 -0.57
N VAL A 22 10.00 -28.87 -0.91
CA VAL A 22 11.09 -29.83 -0.65
C VAL A 22 11.30 -30.06 0.84
N LYS A 23 11.26 -28.98 1.64
CA LYS A 23 11.38 -29.10 3.10
C LYS A 23 10.28 -30.02 3.66
N ARG A 24 9.03 -29.76 3.30
CA ARG A 24 7.89 -30.56 3.75
C ARG A 24 7.94 -32.00 3.26
N LEU A 25 8.33 -32.23 2.01
CA LEU A 25 8.49 -33.58 1.47
C LEU A 25 9.59 -34.37 2.20
N ASN A 26 10.72 -33.73 2.52
CA ASN A 26 11.79 -34.37 3.28
C ASN A 26 11.36 -34.67 4.73
N GLU A 27 10.58 -33.79 5.36
CA GLU A 27 9.97 -34.02 6.68
C GLU A 27 8.96 -35.18 6.66
N GLU A 28 8.24 -35.36 5.55
CA GLU A 28 7.32 -36.48 5.29
C GLU A 28 8.05 -37.78 4.84
N GLY A 29 9.39 -37.79 4.85
CA GLY A 29 10.21 -38.98 4.53
C GLY A 29 10.50 -39.18 3.03
N HIS A 30 10.09 -38.25 2.16
CA HIS A 30 10.42 -38.30 0.74
C HIS A 30 11.75 -37.60 0.46
N SER A 31 12.77 -38.34 0.01
CA SER A 31 14.05 -37.75 -0.39
C SER A 31 13.93 -37.04 -1.75
N VAL A 32 13.92 -35.70 -1.73
CA VAL A 32 13.79 -34.86 -2.94
C VAL A 32 14.78 -33.71 -2.91
N SER A 33 15.54 -33.54 -3.99
CA SER A 33 16.39 -32.36 -4.15
C SER A 33 15.58 -31.15 -4.62
N HIS A 34 16.02 -29.96 -4.19
CA HIS A 34 15.46 -28.70 -4.66
C HIS A 34 15.41 -28.59 -6.19
N HIS A 35 16.47 -29.05 -6.86
CA HIS A 35 16.58 -28.96 -8.31
C HIS A 35 15.54 -29.84 -9.02
N THR A 36 15.31 -31.06 -8.51
CA THR A 36 14.29 -31.98 -9.03
C THR A 36 12.89 -31.40 -8.84
N ALA A 37 12.57 -30.88 -7.66
CA ALA A 37 11.27 -30.26 -7.41
C ALA A 37 11.04 -29.02 -8.29
N ALA A 38 12.03 -28.12 -8.39
CA ALA A 38 11.95 -26.94 -9.25
C ALA A 38 11.76 -27.29 -10.73
N LYS A 39 12.46 -28.33 -11.23
CA LYS A 39 12.32 -28.81 -12.62
C LYS A 39 10.91 -29.34 -12.88
N ILE A 40 10.37 -30.16 -11.98
CA ILE A 40 9.01 -30.71 -12.10
C ILE A 40 7.97 -29.59 -12.07
N MET A 41 8.08 -28.66 -11.11
CA MET A 41 7.18 -27.50 -11.03
C MET A 41 7.25 -26.63 -12.28
N LYS A 42 8.43 -26.43 -12.86
CA LYS A 42 8.62 -25.66 -14.10
C LYS A 42 7.95 -26.36 -15.29
N VAL A 43 8.18 -27.66 -15.47
CA VAL A 43 7.56 -28.46 -16.57
C VAL A 43 6.04 -28.49 -16.45
N LYS A 44 5.52 -28.52 -15.22
CA LYS A 44 4.07 -28.55 -14.95
C LYS A 44 3.43 -27.16 -14.80
N SER A 45 4.20 -26.08 -15.02
CA SER A 45 3.74 -24.69 -14.84
C SER A 45 3.14 -24.39 -13.46
N TRP A 46 3.60 -25.08 -12.41
CA TRP A 46 3.19 -24.82 -11.02
C TRP A 46 3.99 -23.66 -10.45
N ARG A 47 3.35 -22.49 -10.39
CA ARG A 47 3.94 -21.25 -9.86
C ARG A 47 3.29 -20.86 -8.55
N ALA A 48 4.11 -20.56 -7.55
CA ALA A 48 3.64 -20.05 -6.28
C ALA A 48 2.91 -18.71 -6.47
N LYS A 49 1.69 -18.62 -5.94
CA LYS A 49 0.91 -17.39 -5.85
C LYS A 49 1.24 -16.69 -4.54
N ALA A 50 1.81 -15.50 -4.62
CA ALA A 50 1.95 -14.65 -3.44
C ALA A 50 0.55 -14.28 -2.92
N ALA A 51 0.27 -14.56 -1.65
CA ALA A 51 -0.92 -14.03 -1.01
C ALA A 51 -0.73 -12.50 -0.87
N ARG A 52 -1.59 -11.71 -1.53
CA ARG A 52 -1.62 -10.26 -1.34
C ARG A 52 -2.15 -10.03 0.07
N LYS A 53 -1.32 -9.53 0.99
CA LYS A 53 -1.79 -9.11 2.33
C LYS A 53 -2.74 -7.93 2.12
N TYR A 54 -4.03 -8.16 2.24
CA TYR A 54 -5.05 -7.12 2.18
C TYR A 54 -5.40 -6.70 3.61
N LYS A 55 -5.19 -5.43 3.93
CA LYS A 55 -5.67 -4.79 5.16
C LYS A 55 -6.56 -3.64 4.70
N ALA A 56 -7.85 -3.71 4.97
CA ALA A 56 -8.78 -2.64 4.64
C ALA A 56 -8.42 -1.41 5.49
N THR A 57 -8.00 -0.32 4.84
CA THR A 57 -7.49 0.90 5.48
C THR A 57 -8.51 2.04 5.48
N THR A 58 -9.76 1.84 5.08
CA THR A 58 -10.68 2.98 4.88
C THR A 58 -12.12 2.61 5.22
N ASN A 59 -12.77 3.48 6.00
CA ASN A 59 -14.22 3.64 6.02
C ASN A 59 -14.56 4.80 5.08
N SER A 60 -14.91 4.50 3.84
CA SER A 60 -15.29 5.47 2.81
C SER A 60 -16.69 6.08 3.05
N ASN A 61 -17.36 5.68 4.14
CA ASN A 61 -18.70 6.10 4.52
C ASN A 61 -18.63 7.11 5.67
N HIS A 62 -17.91 8.22 5.47
CA HIS A 62 -17.94 9.36 6.40
C HIS A 62 -18.77 10.51 5.81
N ALA A 63 -19.36 11.31 6.69
CA ALA A 63 -20.18 12.47 6.33
C ALA A 63 -19.34 13.76 6.24
N LEU A 64 -18.01 13.67 6.12
CA LEU A 64 -17.16 14.85 6.07
C LEU A 64 -17.25 15.47 4.66
N PRO A 65 -17.26 16.81 4.56
CA PRO A 65 -17.25 17.48 3.26
C PRO A 65 -16.05 17.00 2.44
N VAL A 66 -16.28 16.76 1.15
CA VAL A 66 -15.22 16.43 0.18
C VAL A 66 -14.74 17.75 -0.42
N ALA A 67 -13.44 18.04 -0.33
CA ALA A 67 -12.90 19.27 -0.90
C ALA A 67 -12.84 19.14 -2.44
N PRO A 68 -13.03 20.23 -3.20
CA PRO A 68 -12.92 20.19 -4.66
C PRO A 68 -11.51 19.76 -5.08
N ASN A 69 -11.43 18.99 -6.18
CA ASN A 69 -10.17 18.54 -6.75
C ASN A 69 -9.45 19.67 -7.48
N LEU A 70 -8.58 20.39 -6.78
CA LEU A 70 -7.79 21.44 -7.42
C LEU A 70 -6.59 20.85 -8.19
N LEU A 71 -6.24 19.57 -7.99
CA LEU A 71 -5.10 18.97 -8.70
C LEU A 71 -5.47 18.52 -10.11
N ALA A 72 -6.68 18.01 -10.34
CA ALA A 72 -7.16 17.50 -11.63
C ALA A 72 -6.15 16.55 -12.33
N GLN A 73 -5.44 15.72 -11.55
CA GLN A 73 -4.33 14.85 -12.00
C GLN A 73 -3.11 15.58 -12.59
N ASN A 74 -3.02 16.90 -12.45
CA ASN A 74 -1.84 17.67 -12.80
C ASN A 74 -0.82 17.64 -11.64
N PHE A 75 0.16 16.74 -11.75
CA PHE A 75 1.26 16.62 -10.80
C PHE A 75 2.48 17.51 -11.12
N GLU A 76 2.40 18.34 -12.16
CA GLU A 76 3.51 19.24 -12.52
C GLU A 76 3.61 20.39 -11.52
N ALA A 77 4.82 20.65 -11.04
CA ALA A 77 5.17 21.81 -10.23
C ALA A 77 6.40 22.46 -10.85
N VAL A 78 6.39 23.79 -10.99
CA VAL A 78 7.48 24.56 -11.63
C VAL A 78 8.42 25.19 -10.60
N ALA A 79 8.03 25.20 -9.32
CA ALA A 79 8.83 25.68 -8.21
C ALA A 79 8.53 24.89 -6.92
N PRO A 80 9.45 24.88 -5.94
CA PRO A 80 9.16 24.33 -4.62
C PRO A 80 7.91 24.97 -4.00
N ASP A 81 7.24 24.25 -3.10
CA ASP A 81 6.10 24.78 -2.32
C ASP A 81 4.84 25.10 -3.10
N GLN A 82 4.73 24.63 -4.34
CA GLN A 82 3.48 24.77 -5.10
C GLN A 82 2.51 23.62 -4.83
N LYS A 83 3.03 22.39 -4.78
CA LYS A 83 2.22 21.17 -4.64
C LYS A 83 2.92 20.15 -3.74
N TRP A 84 2.25 19.74 -2.68
CA TRP A 84 2.69 18.68 -1.78
C TRP A 84 1.75 17.49 -1.84
N VAL A 85 2.31 16.29 -1.78
CA VAL A 85 1.55 15.03 -1.75
C VAL A 85 1.91 14.27 -0.48
N PRO A 86 1.02 14.24 0.53
CA PRO A 86 1.10 13.29 1.62
C PRO A 86 0.66 11.89 1.18
N ASP A 87 1.36 10.87 1.67
CA ASP A 87 0.90 9.48 1.66
C ASP A 87 1.14 8.81 3.02
N ILE A 88 0.31 7.80 3.33
CA ILE A 88 0.50 6.94 4.50
C ILE A 88 0.78 5.53 4.00
N THR A 89 1.95 5.03 4.38
CA THR A 89 2.36 3.64 4.20
C THR A 89 2.52 2.95 5.55
N TYR A 90 2.74 1.64 5.51
CA TYR A 90 3.01 0.83 6.70
C TYR A 90 4.29 0.04 6.49
N ILE A 91 5.10 -0.02 7.53
CA ILE A 91 6.37 -0.76 7.55
C ILE A 91 6.27 -1.88 8.60
N TRP A 92 6.87 -3.02 8.28
CA TRP A 92 6.98 -4.13 9.23
C TRP A 92 8.28 -3.98 10.02
N ILE A 93 8.18 -3.95 11.33
CA ILE A 93 9.29 -3.94 12.30
C ILE A 93 9.16 -5.16 13.22
N ASP A 94 10.16 -5.39 14.07
CA ASP A 94 10.19 -6.57 14.96
C ASP A 94 9.04 -6.56 15.97
N GLU A 95 8.57 -5.37 16.36
CA GLU A 95 7.45 -5.14 17.27
C GLU A 95 6.08 -5.12 16.56
N GLY A 96 6.04 -5.25 15.22
CA GLY A 96 4.81 -5.34 14.44
C GLY A 96 4.67 -4.31 13.32
N TRP A 97 3.44 -3.88 13.03
CA TRP A 97 3.18 -2.88 11.98
C TRP A 97 3.29 -1.46 12.52
N LEU A 98 4.10 -0.63 11.86
CA LEU A 98 4.22 0.80 12.14
C LEU A 98 3.73 1.59 10.92
N TYR A 99 2.87 2.58 11.13
CA TYR A 99 2.42 3.47 10.06
C TYR A 99 3.38 4.65 9.92
N LEU A 100 3.74 4.98 8.68
CA LEU A 100 4.56 6.12 8.31
C LEU A 100 3.74 7.03 7.41
N ALA A 101 3.47 8.25 7.86
CA ALA A 101 3.01 9.33 7.00
C ALA A 101 4.22 10.10 6.49
N ALA A 102 4.28 10.37 5.19
CA ALA A 102 5.33 11.17 4.57
C ALA A 102 4.71 12.21 3.64
N VAL A 103 5.30 13.40 3.61
CA VAL A 103 4.89 14.53 2.76
C VAL A 103 5.99 14.78 1.75
N LEU A 104 5.64 14.70 0.47
CA LEU A 104 6.58 14.92 -0.63
C LEU A 104 6.28 16.23 -1.37
N ASP A 105 7.30 17.01 -1.64
CA ASP A 105 7.23 18.19 -2.51
C ASP A 105 7.34 17.76 -3.97
N LEU A 106 6.33 18.04 -4.80
CA LEU A 106 6.28 17.53 -6.17
C LEU A 106 7.39 18.09 -7.07
N TYR A 107 7.82 19.33 -6.83
CA TYR A 107 8.92 19.94 -7.59
C TYR A 107 10.26 19.29 -7.26
N SER A 108 10.64 19.30 -5.98
CA SER A 108 11.98 18.85 -5.57
C SER A 108 12.09 17.34 -5.39
N ARG A 109 10.96 16.62 -5.38
CA ARG A 109 10.85 15.17 -5.07
C ARG A 109 11.38 14.79 -3.68
N LYS A 110 11.62 15.78 -2.80
CA LYS A 110 12.11 15.55 -1.45
C LYS A 110 10.96 15.21 -0.51
N VAL A 111 11.23 14.34 0.45
CA VAL A 111 10.40 14.18 1.64
C VAL A 111 10.66 15.38 2.55
N ILE A 112 9.64 16.19 2.79
CA ILE A 112 9.74 17.46 3.50
C ILE A 112 9.11 17.41 4.90
N GLY A 113 8.36 16.35 5.17
CA GLY A 113 7.73 16.05 6.45
C GLY A 113 7.44 14.57 6.57
N TRP A 114 7.44 14.06 7.80
CA TRP A 114 7.05 12.69 8.08
C TRP A 114 6.64 12.54 9.55
N ALA A 115 5.87 11.51 9.85
CA ALA A 115 5.54 11.12 11.22
C ALA A 115 5.26 9.61 11.26
N MET A 116 5.41 8.99 12.43
CA MET A 116 5.18 7.56 12.62
C MET A 116 4.24 7.31 13.79
N SER A 117 3.43 6.26 13.69
CA SER A 117 2.54 5.83 14.78
C SER A 117 2.14 4.37 14.63
N GLU A 118 1.87 3.71 15.74
CA GLU A 118 1.28 2.35 15.76
C GLU A 118 -0.14 2.33 15.18
N ARG A 119 -0.81 3.50 15.10
CA ARG A 119 -2.19 3.63 14.61
C ARG A 119 -2.28 4.62 13.46
N MET A 120 -3.01 4.25 12.43
CA MET A 120 -3.37 5.15 11.34
C MET A 120 -4.46 6.11 11.83
N THR A 121 -4.08 7.34 12.16
CA THR A 121 -4.97 8.37 12.72
C THR A 121 -4.85 9.67 11.92
N ALA A 122 -5.85 10.55 12.01
CA ALA A 122 -5.76 11.89 11.45
C ALA A 122 -4.57 12.68 12.04
N LYS A 123 -4.28 12.46 13.33
CA LYS A 123 -3.12 13.04 14.01
C LYS A 123 -1.80 12.70 13.32
N LEU A 124 -1.62 11.44 12.89
CA LEU A 124 -0.42 11.01 12.16
C LEU A 124 -0.18 11.84 10.89
N ALA A 125 -1.23 12.09 10.11
CA ALA A 125 -1.14 12.93 8.92
C ALA A 125 -0.90 14.42 9.25
N CYS A 126 -1.60 14.96 10.27
CA CYS A 126 -1.38 16.32 10.76
C CYS A 126 0.07 16.53 11.21
N ASP A 127 0.63 15.59 11.97
CA ASP A 127 1.99 15.66 12.50
C ASP A 127 3.00 15.67 11.35
N ALA A 128 2.82 14.82 10.33
CA ALA A 128 3.67 14.82 9.13
C ALA A 128 3.59 16.14 8.34
N LEU A 129 2.40 16.74 8.21
CA LEU A 129 2.20 18.03 7.54
C LEU A 129 2.70 19.23 8.36
N SER A 130 2.72 19.14 9.69
CA SER A 130 3.21 20.23 10.55
C SER A 130 4.68 20.55 10.29
N MET A 131 5.51 19.53 10.04
CA MET A 131 6.96 19.70 9.82
C MET A 131 7.30 20.65 8.66
N PRO A 132 6.81 20.43 7.42
CA PRO A 132 7.13 21.32 6.30
C PRO A 132 6.50 22.69 6.46
N LEU A 133 5.30 22.78 7.05
CA LEU A 133 4.65 24.07 7.34
C LEU A 133 5.55 24.96 8.21
N TRP A 134 6.08 24.43 9.31
CA TRP A 134 6.98 25.19 10.18
C TRP A 134 8.34 25.45 9.55
N ARG A 135 8.97 24.41 8.97
CA ARG A 135 10.33 24.51 8.39
C ARG A 135 10.38 25.46 7.20
N ARG A 136 9.32 25.54 6.41
CA ARG A 136 9.23 26.40 5.23
C ARG A 136 8.54 27.74 5.51
N LYS A 137 8.38 28.11 6.80
CA LYS A 137 7.84 29.40 7.26
C LYS A 137 6.43 29.69 6.73
N LEU A 138 5.54 28.70 6.79
CA LEU A 138 4.13 28.80 6.40
C LEU A 138 3.98 29.36 4.97
N PRO A 139 4.43 28.61 3.95
CA PRO A 139 4.31 29.03 2.57
C PRO A 139 2.84 29.24 2.21
N LYS A 140 2.57 30.31 1.45
CA LYS A 140 1.21 30.64 0.98
C LYS A 140 0.94 29.95 -0.35
N TRP A 141 -0.33 29.65 -0.61
CA TRP A 141 -0.80 29.09 -1.90
C TRP A 141 -0.27 27.69 -2.24
N VAL A 142 0.12 26.91 -1.24
CA VAL A 142 0.51 25.51 -1.45
C VAL A 142 -0.74 24.65 -1.60
N ILE A 143 -0.78 23.84 -2.66
CA ILE A 143 -1.80 22.80 -2.84
C ILE A 143 -1.30 21.54 -2.14
N VAL A 144 -2.07 21.02 -1.20
CA VAL A 144 -1.83 19.69 -0.60
C VAL A 144 -2.84 18.72 -1.18
N HIS A 145 -2.35 17.62 -1.78
CA HIS A 145 -3.18 16.60 -2.40
C HIS A 145 -3.06 15.26 -1.67
N SER A 146 -4.17 14.79 -1.11
CA SER A 146 -4.27 13.48 -0.46
C SER A 146 -5.27 12.60 -1.21
N ASP A 147 -4.82 11.41 -1.64
CA ASP A 147 -5.64 10.37 -2.28
C ASP A 147 -6.62 9.70 -1.30
N ARG A 148 -6.45 9.93 0.00
CA ARG A 148 -7.29 9.36 1.05
C ARG A 148 -8.15 10.43 1.70
N GLY A 149 -9.46 10.33 1.43
CA GLY A 149 -10.51 11.26 1.79
C GLY A 149 -10.60 11.62 3.26
N SER A 150 -9.87 12.64 3.69
CA SER A 150 -10.13 13.38 4.93
C SER A 150 -9.59 14.80 4.79
N GLN A 151 -10.42 15.80 5.11
CA GLN A 151 -10.04 17.22 5.08
C GLN A 151 -9.14 17.55 6.27
N TYR A 152 -8.00 18.18 5.96
CA TYR A 152 -7.18 18.88 6.95
C TYR A 152 -7.37 20.38 6.73
N LEU A 153 -7.47 21.16 7.81
CA LEU A 153 -7.50 22.62 7.77
C LEU A 153 -6.28 23.11 8.53
N PHE A 154 -5.37 23.80 7.86
CA PHE A 154 -4.19 24.42 8.49
C PHE A 154 -3.97 25.82 7.92
N GLY A 155 -4.05 26.83 8.80
CA GLY A 155 -3.34 28.11 8.68
C GLY A 155 -3.40 28.87 7.35
N GLY A 156 -4.49 28.78 6.58
CA GLY A 156 -4.65 29.47 5.30
C GLY A 156 -4.18 28.69 4.06
N LEU A 157 -3.93 27.39 4.15
CA LEU A 157 -3.73 26.52 2.98
C LEU A 157 -5.06 26.09 2.35
N SER A 158 -5.11 26.09 1.02
CA SER A 158 -6.15 25.40 0.25
C SER A 158 -5.79 23.92 0.13
N ILE A 159 -6.43 23.08 0.96
CA ILE A 159 -6.21 21.63 0.95
C ILE A 159 -7.28 20.98 0.08
N SER A 160 -6.85 20.36 -1.02
CA SER A 160 -7.71 19.60 -1.91
C SER A 160 -7.61 18.12 -1.60
N VAL A 161 -8.75 17.55 -1.25
CA VAL A 161 -8.87 16.16 -0.84
C VAL A 161 -9.76 15.47 -1.85
N GLN A 162 -9.21 14.51 -2.58
CA GLN A 162 -10.01 13.64 -3.41
C GLN A 162 -9.94 12.22 -2.91
N THR A 163 -11.11 11.61 -2.81
CA THR A 163 -11.29 10.17 -2.94
C THR A 163 -11.40 9.87 -4.43
N THR A 164 -10.43 9.20 -5.02
CA THR A 164 -10.71 8.38 -6.20
C THR A 164 -11.45 7.12 -5.71
N PRO A 165 -12.67 6.83 -6.21
CA PRO A 165 -13.21 5.49 -6.10
C PRO A 165 -12.26 4.59 -6.90
N ILE A 166 -11.50 3.73 -6.23
CA ILE A 166 -10.88 2.61 -6.91
C ILE A 166 -12.01 1.66 -7.29
N ASP A 167 -12.29 1.62 -8.60
CA ASP A 167 -13.15 0.71 -9.35
C ASP A 167 -13.99 -0.31 -8.55
N LEU A 168 -15.30 -0.04 -8.53
CA LEU A 168 -16.37 -1.02 -8.27
C LEU A 168 -16.60 -2.00 -9.45
N GLN A 169 -15.69 -2.09 -10.43
CA GLN A 169 -15.91 -2.91 -11.62
C GLN A 169 -15.63 -4.42 -11.47
N HIS A 170 -15.26 -4.93 -10.29
CA HIS A 170 -15.13 -6.38 -10.05
C HIS A 170 -16.08 -6.96 -8.99
N GLU A 171 -17.17 -6.24 -8.66
CA GLU A 171 -18.21 -6.76 -7.74
C GLU A 171 -19.43 -7.36 -8.48
N GLN A 172 -19.61 -7.09 -9.79
CA GLN A 172 -20.69 -7.73 -10.57
C GLN A 172 -20.38 -9.17 -11.02
N GLU A 173 -19.11 -9.59 -11.13
CA GLU A 173 -18.77 -10.97 -11.53
C GLU A 173 -18.91 -12.01 -10.40
N ARG A 174 -19.06 -11.59 -9.14
CA ARG A 174 -19.21 -12.52 -8.00
C ARG A 174 -20.66 -12.90 -7.67
N ARG A 175 -21.64 -12.31 -8.35
CA ARG A 175 -23.06 -12.60 -8.12
C ARG A 175 -23.64 -13.67 -9.06
N LEU A 176 -22.87 -14.14 -10.05
CA LEU A 176 -23.28 -15.18 -11.01
C LEU A 176 -22.64 -16.55 -10.76
N LEU A 177 -21.84 -16.72 -9.71
CA LEU A 177 -21.17 -17.99 -9.39
C LEU A 177 -21.33 -18.41 -7.91
N ARG A 178 -22.50 -18.13 -7.33
CA ARG A 178 -22.99 -18.86 -6.15
C ARG A 178 -24.08 -19.82 -6.56
#